data_AF-A0A2R6N2X7-F1
#
_entry.id   AF-A0A2R6N2X7-F1
#
_cell.length_a   1.000
_cell.length_b   1.000
_cell.length_c   1.000
_cell.angle_alpha   90.00
_cell.angle_beta   90.00
_cell.angle_gamma   90.00
#
_symmetry.space_group_name_H-M   'P 1'
#
loop_
_entity.id
_entity.type
_entity.pdbx_description
1 polymer ?
#
loop_
_entity_poly.entity_id
_entity_poly.type
_entity_poly.pdbx_seq_one_letter_code
_entity_poly.pdbx_strand_id
1 'polypeptide(L)'
;MDRRGYLLFGAAAMCAGLTSGFREFEPSGLIGRTRDASGLLSIADLGDRERPYFDDDPMTASETGDDSMAFDSDGGFTMVSADHDGEGGLSITASETGSSDPVTVVEGAPGTELQGMAMTAATYTVDVAADGDWSLTLAQPRSPAEEIREPPARAVGTGDAIVGPLDTTNGALVSAEHDGDGPFSVTLFLEAGTGVFDPETLFETTGEFEESAQTSVAGVAWAVVRTAGSWTLSFDVP
;
A
#
# COMPACT_ATOMS: atom_id res chain seq x y z
N MET A 1 -19.62 -56.51 -75.29
CA MET A 1 -20.84 -55.93 -74.69
C MET A 1 -20.42 -54.68 -73.94
N ASP A 2 -21.01 -53.54 -74.32
CA ASP A 2 -20.98 -52.14 -73.82
C ASP A 2 -19.74 -51.59 -73.07
N ARG A 3 -19.05 -50.51 -73.48
CA ARG A 3 -19.35 -49.10 -73.84
C ARG A 3 -19.25 -48.09 -72.66
N ARG A 4 -18.34 -47.11 -72.88
CA ARG A 4 -18.28 -45.71 -72.34
C ARG A 4 -17.80 -45.56 -70.87
N GLY A 5 -17.03 -44.54 -70.46
CA GLY A 5 -16.50 -43.34 -71.10
C GLY A 5 -16.12 -42.28 -70.04
N TYR A 6 -14.88 -41.78 -70.12
CA TYR A 6 -14.30 -40.46 -69.80
C TYR A 6 -14.84 -39.43 -68.75
N LEU A 7 -13.84 -38.79 -68.12
CA LEU A 7 -13.59 -37.34 -67.85
C LEU A 7 -14.02 -36.62 -66.54
N LEU A 8 -12.97 -36.08 -65.90
CA LEU A 8 -12.77 -34.87 -65.06
C LEU A 8 -13.92 -33.86 -64.85
N PHE A 9 -13.96 -33.22 -63.67
CA PHE A 9 -13.79 -31.76 -63.42
C PHE A 9 -14.05 -31.41 -61.92
N GLY A 10 -13.38 -30.39 -61.37
CA GLY A 10 -13.90 -29.65 -60.21
C GLY A 10 -12.84 -29.08 -59.24
N ALA A 11 -12.70 -27.76 -59.21
CA ALA A 11 -11.69 -26.99 -58.47
C ALA A 11 -12.17 -26.51 -57.08
N ALA A 12 -11.23 -25.88 -56.36
CA ALA A 12 -11.27 -25.36 -54.99
C ALA A 12 -12.25 -24.20 -54.72
N ALA A 13 -12.53 -23.94 -53.44
CA ALA A 13 -12.80 -22.60 -52.90
C ALA A 13 -12.58 -22.53 -51.36
N MET A 14 -11.77 -21.56 -50.93
CA MET A 14 -11.71 -21.03 -49.56
C MET A 14 -12.97 -20.22 -49.23
N CYS A 15 -13.38 -20.21 -47.97
CA CYS A 15 -14.10 -19.09 -47.36
C CYS A 15 -13.66 -18.92 -45.90
N ALA A 16 -13.15 -17.73 -45.58
CA ALA A 16 -13.00 -17.21 -44.22
C ALA A 16 -14.30 -16.47 -43.82
N GLY A 17 -14.61 -16.43 -42.53
CA GLY A 17 -15.70 -15.62 -41.98
C GLY A 17 -15.84 -15.77 -40.46
N LEU A 18 -15.61 -14.66 -39.75
CA LEU A 18 -15.68 -14.48 -38.30
C LEU A 18 -17.12 -14.56 -37.73
N THR A 19 -17.24 -14.91 -36.44
CA THR A 19 -17.82 -14.10 -35.33
C THR A 19 -18.62 -14.92 -34.29
N SER A 20 -18.29 -14.64 -33.02
CA SER A 20 -19.12 -14.62 -31.80
C SER A 20 -19.63 -15.90 -31.12
N GLY A 21 -19.01 -16.23 -29.98
CA GLY A 21 -19.67 -16.13 -28.66
C GLY A 21 -20.42 -17.35 -28.11
N PHE A 22 -19.80 -18.08 -27.18
CA PHE A 22 -20.48 -18.59 -25.97
C PHE A 22 -19.48 -18.96 -24.86
N ARG A 23 -19.77 -18.52 -23.63
CA ARG A 23 -19.07 -18.82 -22.37
C ARG A 23 -19.39 -20.24 -21.90
N GLU A 24 -18.41 -20.93 -21.32
CA GLU A 24 -18.67 -21.91 -20.26
C GLU A 24 -17.53 -21.85 -19.21
N PHE A 25 -17.93 -22.00 -17.95
CA PHE A 25 -17.26 -21.61 -16.71
C PHE A 25 -16.56 -22.81 -16.05
N GLU A 26 -15.55 -22.51 -15.21
CA GLU A 26 -14.48 -23.38 -14.69
C GLU A 26 -14.91 -24.44 -13.64
N PRO A 27 -13.98 -25.30 -13.14
CA PRO A 27 -13.52 -24.97 -11.78
C PRO A 27 -12.08 -25.35 -11.38
N SER A 28 -11.53 -24.46 -10.53
CA SER A 28 -10.73 -24.69 -9.31
C SER A 28 -9.23 -24.98 -9.39
N GLY A 29 -8.46 -24.01 -8.88
CA GLY A 29 -7.14 -24.21 -8.26
C GLY A 29 -6.16 -23.08 -8.57
N LEU A 30 -5.95 -22.17 -7.60
CA LEU A 30 -5.05 -21.01 -7.65
C LEU A 30 -5.55 -19.83 -8.51
N ILE A 31 -6.33 -18.96 -7.89
CA ILE A 31 -6.58 -17.61 -8.42
C ILE A 31 -5.28 -16.83 -8.27
N GLY A 32 -4.43 -16.89 -9.30
CA GLY A 32 -3.56 -15.79 -9.64
C GLY A 32 -4.45 -14.60 -9.96
N ARG A 33 -4.58 -13.67 -9.01
CA ARG A 33 -5.24 -12.39 -9.26
C ARG A 33 -4.39 -11.65 -10.29
N THR A 34 -4.90 -11.53 -11.51
CA THR A 34 -4.38 -10.61 -12.51
C THR A 34 -4.47 -9.20 -11.94
N ARG A 35 -3.37 -8.72 -11.36
CA ARG A 35 -3.13 -7.30 -11.08
C ARG A 35 -3.13 -6.59 -12.42
N ASP A 36 -4.02 -5.63 -12.63
CA ASP A 36 -3.82 -4.67 -13.72
C ASP A 36 -2.43 -4.03 -13.51
N ALA A 37 -1.62 -3.96 -14.56
CA ALA A 37 -0.20 -3.60 -14.47
C ALA A 37 0.05 -2.22 -13.81
N SER A 38 -0.98 -1.38 -13.72
CA SER A 38 -0.97 -0.01 -13.23
C SER A 38 -1.59 0.19 -11.83
N GLY A 39 -2.09 -0.84 -11.16
CA GLY A 39 -2.65 -0.72 -9.80
C GLY A 39 -1.57 -0.84 -8.72
N LEU A 40 -1.48 0.14 -7.81
CA LEU A 40 -0.66 0.04 -6.60
C LEU A 40 -1.31 -0.91 -5.58
N LEU A 41 -0.49 -1.53 -4.72
CA LEU A 41 -0.98 -2.33 -3.61
C LEU A 41 -1.40 -1.38 -2.48
N SER A 42 -2.50 -1.69 -1.81
CA SER A 42 -2.97 -1.02 -0.59
C SER A 42 -2.80 -1.97 0.58
N ILE A 43 -2.01 -1.59 1.58
CA ILE A 43 -1.84 -2.40 2.79
C ILE A 43 -3.16 -2.49 3.59
N ALA A 44 -4.05 -1.51 3.45
CA ALA A 44 -5.35 -1.49 4.15
C ALA A 44 -6.38 -2.50 3.58
N ASP A 45 -6.28 -2.87 2.30
CA ASP A 45 -7.23 -3.77 1.61
C ASP A 45 -6.89 -5.25 1.75
N LEU A 46 -5.78 -5.57 2.42
CA LEU A 46 -5.24 -6.91 2.49
C LEU A 46 -5.33 -7.31 3.96
N GLY A 47 -6.26 -8.21 4.27
CA GLY A 47 -6.60 -8.67 5.62
C GLY A 47 -5.48 -9.40 6.38
N ASP A 48 -4.21 -9.08 6.10
CA ASP A 48 -2.99 -9.52 6.76
C ASP A 48 -2.27 -8.29 7.35
N ARG A 49 -2.97 -7.48 8.16
CA ARG A 49 -2.32 -6.41 8.95
C ARG A 49 -1.29 -6.95 9.95
N GLU A 50 -1.42 -8.23 10.31
CA GLU A 50 -0.47 -9.00 11.13
C GLU A 50 0.74 -9.51 10.32
N ARG A 51 0.69 -9.47 8.99
CA ARG A 51 1.78 -9.85 8.07
C ARG A 51 1.90 -8.81 6.94
N PRO A 52 2.29 -7.57 7.30
CA PRO A 52 2.47 -6.50 6.33
C PRO A 52 3.33 -6.94 5.17
N TYR A 53 2.99 -6.42 3.99
CA TYR A 53 3.67 -6.79 2.76
C TYR A 53 5.17 -6.55 2.87
N PHE A 54 5.92 -7.57 2.47
CA PHE A 54 7.36 -7.49 2.27
C PHE A 54 8.17 -7.23 3.54
N ASP A 55 7.61 -7.45 4.71
CA ASP A 55 8.38 -7.61 5.94
C ASP A 55 8.41 -9.08 6.35
N ASP A 56 9.62 -9.65 6.42
CA ASP A 56 9.83 -11.06 6.78
C ASP A 56 9.80 -11.28 8.30
N ASP A 57 9.97 -10.23 9.11
CA ASP A 57 10.03 -10.31 10.57
C ASP A 57 9.34 -9.10 11.24
N PRO A 58 8.04 -8.87 10.98
CA PRO A 58 7.32 -7.79 11.63
C PRO A 58 7.24 -8.05 13.14
N MET A 59 7.42 -6.99 13.92
CA MET A 59 7.21 -7.06 15.35
C MET A 59 5.72 -7.00 15.64
N THR A 60 5.19 -8.06 16.26
CA THR A 60 3.78 -8.13 16.70
C THR A 60 3.69 -8.32 18.20
N ALA A 61 2.79 -7.59 18.87
CA ALA A 61 2.49 -7.75 20.29
C ALA A 61 0.97 -7.66 20.54
N SER A 62 0.49 -8.32 21.59
CA SER A 62 -0.90 -8.22 22.02
C SER A 62 -0.98 -8.42 23.53
N GLU A 63 -1.35 -7.37 24.25
CA GLU A 63 -1.33 -7.33 25.71
C GLU A 63 -2.53 -6.55 26.24
N THR A 64 -2.60 -6.38 27.55
CA THR A 64 -3.65 -5.60 28.23
C THR A 64 -3.01 -4.51 29.09
N GLY A 65 -3.52 -3.27 28.98
CA GLY A 65 -3.01 -2.13 29.74
C GLY A 65 -1.64 -1.66 29.25
N ASP A 66 -0.88 -1.02 30.13
CA ASP A 66 0.45 -0.48 29.78
C ASP A 66 1.49 -1.59 29.58
N ASP A 67 2.32 -1.47 28.55
CA ASP A 67 3.48 -2.34 28.34
C ASP A 67 4.63 -1.63 27.60
N SER A 68 5.80 -2.26 27.60
CA SER A 68 7.02 -1.76 26.96
C SER A 68 7.83 -2.88 26.32
N MET A 69 8.30 -2.63 25.11
CA MET A 69 8.91 -3.65 24.25
C MET A 69 10.02 -3.06 23.39
N ALA A 70 10.99 -3.89 23.01
CA ALA A 70 12.09 -3.48 22.16
C ALA A 70 11.75 -3.70 20.68
N PHE A 71 12.10 -2.72 19.85
CA PHE A 71 11.99 -2.80 18.39
C PHE A 71 13.33 -2.43 17.76
N ASP A 72 13.94 -3.37 17.04
CA ASP A 72 15.14 -3.10 16.26
C ASP A 72 14.73 -2.61 14.87
N SER A 73 14.93 -1.33 14.61
CA SER A 73 14.65 -0.71 13.32
C SER A 73 15.88 -0.79 12.42
N ASP A 74 15.68 -1.25 11.19
CA ASP A 74 16.66 -1.17 10.10
C ASP A 74 16.70 0.22 9.44
N GLY A 75 15.81 1.12 9.87
CA GLY A 75 15.62 2.45 9.32
C GLY A 75 14.69 2.49 8.09
N GLY A 76 14.31 3.70 7.72
CA GLY A 76 13.42 3.97 6.59
C GLY A 76 11.94 3.95 6.99
N PHE A 77 11.09 3.54 6.05
CA PHE A 77 9.66 3.48 6.28
C PHE A 77 9.30 2.38 7.29
N THR A 78 8.57 2.77 8.33
CA THR A 78 7.95 1.86 9.29
C THR A 78 6.45 2.07 9.27
N MET A 79 5.72 0.99 9.01
CA MET A 79 4.29 0.90 9.21
C MET A 79 3.99 0.58 10.68
N VAL A 80 2.99 1.24 11.22
CA VAL A 80 2.41 0.96 12.54
C VAL A 80 0.94 0.64 12.35
N SER A 81 0.52 -0.57 12.70
CA SER A 81 -0.89 -0.94 12.80
C SER A 81 -1.19 -1.24 14.26
N ALA A 82 -2.18 -0.57 14.83
CA ALA A 82 -2.62 -0.83 16.18
C ALA A 82 -4.14 -1.05 16.22
N ASP A 83 -4.61 -1.91 17.10
CA ASP A 83 -6.02 -2.08 17.42
C ASP A 83 -6.16 -2.02 18.93
N HIS A 84 -7.14 -1.26 19.43
CA HIS A 84 -7.39 -1.09 20.86
C HIS A 84 -8.89 -1.06 21.15
N ASP A 85 -9.32 -1.82 22.15
CA ASP A 85 -10.74 -1.99 22.50
C ASP A 85 -11.14 -1.41 23.87
N GLY A 86 -10.21 -0.71 24.54
CA GLY A 86 -10.46 -0.02 25.80
C GLY A 86 -11.47 1.13 25.71
N GLU A 87 -11.85 1.68 26.85
CA GLU A 87 -12.82 2.79 26.91
C GLU A 87 -12.15 4.17 26.72
N GLY A 88 -10.84 4.25 26.89
CA GLY A 88 -10.01 5.45 26.83
C GLY A 88 -9.09 5.48 25.61
N GLY A 89 -8.04 6.30 25.71
CA GLY A 89 -7.13 6.54 24.60
C GLY A 89 -6.00 5.53 24.53
N LEU A 90 -5.53 5.25 23.31
CA LEU A 90 -4.28 4.55 23.04
C LEU A 90 -3.18 5.59 22.81
N SER A 91 -2.05 5.44 23.49
CA SER A 91 -0.82 6.19 23.21
C SER A 91 0.33 5.22 22.97
N ILE A 92 1.00 5.36 21.83
CA ILE A 92 2.20 4.61 21.49
C ILE A 92 3.31 5.61 21.26
N THR A 93 4.41 5.46 22.00
CA THR A 93 5.61 6.29 21.85
C THR A 93 6.83 5.41 21.59
N ALA A 94 7.76 5.91 20.78
CA ALA A 94 9.02 5.23 20.49
C ALA A 94 10.19 6.11 20.94
N SER A 95 11.06 5.54 21.77
CA SER A 95 12.27 6.17 22.27
C SER A 95 13.49 5.45 21.74
N GLU A 96 14.33 6.13 20.95
CA GLU A 96 15.61 5.57 20.54
C GLU A 96 16.49 5.31 21.77
N THR A 97 17.13 4.14 21.84
CA THR A 97 17.99 3.79 22.99
C THR A 97 19.12 4.81 23.14
N GLY A 98 19.13 5.53 24.26
CA GLY A 98 20.10 6.58 24.54
C GLY A 98 19.66 8.00 24.13
N SER A 99 18.48 8.15 23.53
CA SER A 99 17.79 9.43 23.37
C SER A 99 16.92 9.75 24.59
N SER A 100 16.71 11.04 24.88
CA SER A 100 15.76 11.51 25.90
C SER A 100 14.40 11.90 25.36
N ASP A 101 14.26 11.93 24.05
CA ASP A 101 13.14 12.57 23.37
C ASP A 101 12.30 11.49 22.67
N PRO A 102 11.24 10.98 23.33
CA PRO A 102 10.31 10.04 22.70
C PRO A 102 9.59 10.72 21.53
N VAL A 103 9.32 9.94 20.49
CA VAL A 103 8.44 10.33 19.39
C VAL A 103 7.09 9.68 19.60
N THR A 104 6.03 10.47 19.59
CA THR A 104 4.66 9.96 19.54
C THR A 104 4.43 9.30 18.19
N VAL A 105 4.08 8.01 18.22
CA VAL A 105 3.81 7.19 17.04
C VAL A 105 2.32 7.10 16.77
N VAL A 106 1.53 6.85 17.81
CA VAL A 106 0.06 6.79 17.73
C VAL A 106 -0.53 7.52 18.93
N GLU A 107 -1.52 8.36 18.67
CA GLU A 107 -2.46 8.85 19.67
C GLU A 107 -3.86 8.68 19.07
N GLY A 108 -4.65 7.79 19.65
CA GLY A 108 -5.89 7.32 19.04
C GLY A 108 -7.00 7.09 20.05
N ALA A 109 -8.23 7.13 19.53
CA ALA A 109 -9.41 6.61 20.23
C ALA A 109 -9.49 5.08 20.08
N PRO A 110 -10.41 4.40 20.76
CA PRO A 110 -10.64 2.97 20.54
C PRO A 110 -10.97 2.66 19.07
N GLY A 111 -10.40 1.58 18.56
CA GLY A 111 -10.49 1.15 17.17
C GLY A 111 -9.14 0.80 16.56
N THR A 112 -9.13 0.69 15.23
CA THR A 112 -7.94 0.37 14.44
C THR A 112 -7.28 1.64 13.93
N GLU A 113 -5.98 1.77 14.18
CA GLU A 113 -5.11 2.85 13.72
C GLU A 113 -4.07 2.29 12.73
N LEU A 114 -3.83 3.00 11.63
CA LEU A 114 -2.79 2.68 10.65
C LEU A 114 -1.94 3.92 10.39
N GLN A 115 -0.66 3.87 10.73
CA GLN A 115 0.28 4.97 10.53
C GLN A 115 1.48 4.52 9.72
N GLY A 116 2.10 5.48 9.03
CA GLY A 116 3.41 5.33 8.45
C GLY A 116 4.34 6.41 8.98
N MET A 117 5.58 6.04 9.30
CA MET A 117 6.58 6.95 9.82
C MET A 117 7.97 6.63 9.26
N ALA A 118 8.89 7.58 9.36
CA ALA A 118 10.30 7.36 9.07
C ALA A 118 11.06 7.11 10.38
N MET A 119 11.85 6.05 10.43
CA MET A 119 12.70 5.71 11.59
C MET A 119 14.17 5.67 11.17
N THR A 120 15.08 5.96 12.12
CA THR A 120 16.51 5.70 11.93
C THR A 120 16.80 4.23 12.22
N ALA A 121 17.96 3.75 11.74
CA ALA A 121 18.44 2.42 12.06
C ALA A 121 18.98 2.40 13.50
N ALA A 122 18.18 1.88 14.43
CA ALA A 122 18.48 1.87 15.87
C ALA A 122 17.54 0.92 16.63
N THR A 123 17.91 0.60 17.87
CA THR A 123 17.01 -0.07 18.81
C THR A 123 16.13 0.97 19.51
N TYR A 124 14.83 0.79 19.45
CA TYR A 124 13.83 1.61 20.12
C TYR A 124 13.20 0.85 21.28
N THR A 125 12.87 1.59 22.34
CA THR A 125 11.86 1.18 23.31
C THR A 125 10.52 1.73 22.83
N VAL A 126 9.55 0.85 22.62
CA VAL A 126 8.18 1.20 22.26
C VAL A 126 7.32 1.03 23.50
N ASP A 127 6.81 2.15 24.00
CA ASP A 127 5.94 2.20 25.18
C ASP A 127 4.49 2.36 24.71
N VAL A 128 3.62 1.48 25.20
CA VAL A 128 2.17 1.51 24.95
C VAL A 128 1.48 1.85 26.26
N ALA A 129 0.63 2.88 26.24
CA ALA A 129 -0.29 3.21 27.30
C ALA A 129 -1.73 3.03 26.78
N ALA A 130 -2.49 2.17 27.44
CA ALA A 130 -3.82 1.76 27.02
C ALA A 130 -4.67 1.35 28.23
N ASP A 131 -5.99 1.42 28.10
CA ASP A 131 -6.94 1.02 29.15
C ASP A 131 -7.86 -0.13 28.73
N GLY A 132 -7.29 -1.06 27.99
CA GLY A 132 -7.96 -2.25 27.49
C GLY A 132 -6.99 -3.24 26.86
N ASP A 133 -7.53 -4.17 26.08
CA ASP A 133 -6.72 -5.05 25.27
C ASP A 133 -6.27 -4.28 24.03
N TRP A 134 -5.06 -4.58 23.58
CA TRP A 134 -4.53 -4.00 22.35
C TRP A 134 -3.70 -5.01 21.56
N SER A 135 -3.59 -4.75 20.27
CA SER A 135 -2.62 -5.41 19.39
C SER A 135 -1.82 -4.35 18.64
N LEU A 136 -0.54 -4.61 18.43
CA LEU A 136 0.39 -3.75 17.73
C LEU A 136 1.16 -4.58 16.71
N THR A 137 1.31 -4.04 15.50
CA THR A 137 2.25 -4.52 14.49
C THR A 137 3.11 -3.35 14.04
N LEU A 138 4.42 -3.49 14.21
CA LEU A 138 5.43 -2.61 13.62
C LEU A 138 6.13 -3.37 12.50
N ALA A 139 6.24 -2.75 11.33
CA ALA A 139 6.84 -3.42 10.19
C ALA A 139 7.60 -2.47 9.28
N GLN A 140 8.67 -2.98 8.67
CA GLN A 140 9.52 -2.28 7.73
C GLN A 140 9.55 -3.01 6.40
N PRO A 141 8.56 -2.77 5.52
CA PRO A 141 8.51 -3.38 4.20
C PRO A 141 9.84 -3.25 3.43
N ARG A 142 10.24 -4.32 2.76
CA ARG A 142 11.39 -4.42 1.84
C ARG A 142 10.92 -5.04 0.54
N SER A 143 10.42 -4.18 -0.35
CA SER A 143 9.73 -4.61 -1.55
C SER A 143 10.64 -5.37 -2.51
N PRO A 144 10.25 -6.57 -2.97
CA PRO A 144 10.97 -7.25 -4.02
C PRO A 144 10.80 -6.51 -5.35
N ALA A 145 11.80 -6.59 -6.23
CA ALA A 145 11.87 -5.77 -7.43
C ALA A 145 10.66 -5.94 -8.37
N GLU A 146 10.08 -7.14 -8.43
CA GLU A 146 8.90 -7.45 -9.23
C GLU A 146 7.58 -6.83 -8.73
N GLU A 147 7.58 -6.31 -7.50
CA GLU A 147 6.40 -5.68 -6.88
C GLU A 147 6.42 -4.16 -6.99
N ILE A 148 7.61 -3.58 -7.17
CA ILE A 148 7.82 -2.14 -7.35
C ILE A 148 7.20 -1.69 -8.67
N ARG A 149 6.32 -0.68 -8.59
CA ARG A 149 5.66 -0.10 -9.76
C ARG A 149 6.39 1.14 -10.24
N GLU A 150 6.47 1.31 -11.55
CA GLU A 150 6.93 2.56 -12.16
C GLU A 150 5.72 3.40 -12.61
N PRO A 151 5.80 4.74 -12.61
CA PRO A 151 4.80 5.58 -13.27
C PRO A 151 4.63 5.21 -14.76
N PRO A 152 3.40 5.18 -15.32
CA PRO A 152 2.16 5.58 -14.69
C PRO A 152 1.54 4.50 -13.78
N ALA A 153 1.16 4.90 -12.57
CA ALA A 153 0.50 4.04 -11.58
C ALA A 153 -0.67 4.76 -10.91
N ARG A 154 -1.65 4.01 -10.41
CA ARG A 154 -2.86 4.56 -9.79
C ARG A 154 -3.29 3.75 -8.58
N ALA A 155 -3.84 4.44 -7.59
CA ALA A 155 -4.54 3.87 -6.45
C ALA A 155 -5.88 4.60 -6.24
N VAL A 156 -6.87 3.86 -5.75
CA VAL A 156 -8.15 4.41 -5.31
C VAL A 156 -8.49 3.78 -3.97
N GLY A 157 -9.15 4.53 -3.09
CA GLY A 157 -9.52 4.00 -1.79
C GLY A 157 -10.51 4.87 -1.03
N THR A 158 -10.75 4.49 0.21
CA THR A 158 -11.57 5.24 1.15
C THR A 158 -10.98 5.03 2.53
N GLY A 159 -10.93 6.09 3.33
CA GLY A 159 -10.25 6.03 4.61
C GLY A 159 -8.73 6.12 4.49
N ASP A 160 -8.06 5.94 5.62
CA ASP A 160 -6.60 5.86 5.70
C ASP A 160 -6.05 4.66 4.91
N ALA A 161 -4.92 4.86 4.25
CA ALA A 161 -4.26 3.81 3.51
C ALA A 161 -2.75 4.03 3.41
N ILE A 162 -2.03 2.93 3.18
CA ILE A 162 -0.63 2.95 2.78
C ILE A 162 -0.57 2.25 1.43
N VAL A 163 -0.17 2.99 0.39
CA VAL A 163 -0.11 2.48 -0.98
C VAL A 163 1.29 2.52 -1.56
N GLY A 164 1.64 1.50 -2.34
CA GLY A 164 2.97 1.31 -2.89
C GLY A 164 3.21 -0.15 -3.22
N PRO A 165 4.47 -0.59 -3.36
CA PRO A 165 5.67 0.23 -3.53
C PRO A 165 5.72 0.90 -4.92
N LEU A 166 6.25 2.12 -5.00
CA LEU A 166 6.43 2.88 -6.25
C LEU A 166 7.88 3.34 -6.41
N ASP A 167 8.45 3.19 -7.60
CA ASP A 167 9.75 3.76 -7.96
C ASP A 167 9.58 5.23 -8.39
N THR A 168 10.08 6.15 -7.56
CA THR A 168 10.14 7.58 -7.83
C THR A 168 11.57 8.06 -8.12
N THR A 169 12.52 7.17 -8.42
CA THR A 169 13.94 7.49 -8.65
C THR A 169 14.13 8.58 -9.72
N ASN A 170 13.27 8.59 -10.73
CA ASN A 170 13.31 9.58 -11.82
C ASN A 170 12.37 10.78 -11.58
N GLY A 171 11.80 10.93 -10.38
CA GLY A 171 10.70 11.83 -10.07
C GLY A 171 9.34 11.27 -10.53
N ALA A 172 8.27 11.87 -10.02
CA ALA A 172 6.90 11.61 -10.47
C ALA A 172 6.04 12.87 -10.34
N LEU A 173 5.08 13.04 -11.23
CA LEU A 173 3.97 13.98 -11.04
C LEU A 173 2.86 13.24 -10.30
N VAL A 174 2.59 13.62 -9.06
CA VAL A 174 1.55 13.01 -8.23
C VAL A 174 0.29 13.87 -8.34
N SER A 175 -0.83 13.26 -8.71
CA SER A 175 -2.15 13.90 -8.72
C SER A 175 -3.02 13.24 -7.66
N ALA A 176 -3.74 14.05 -6.87
CA ALA A 176 -4.64 13.57 -5.84
C ALA A 176 -6.03 14.17 -5.98
N GLU A 177 -7.04 13.32 -5.88
CA GLU A 177 -8.46 13.69 -5.79
C GLU A 177 -9.00 13.21 -4.43
N HIS A 178 -9.82 14.03 -3.78
CA HIS A 178 -10.52 13.71 -2.54
C HIS A 178 -11.91 14.34 -2.55
N ASP A 179 -12.95 13.53 -2.31
CA ASP A 179 -14.36 13.96 -2.36
C ASP A 179 -14.98 14.17 -0.96
N GLY A 180 -14.17 14.19 0.11
CA GLY A 180 -14.65 14.29 1.49
C GLY A 180 -14.61 15.70 2.05
N ASP A 181 -15.45 15.99 3.05
CA ASP A 181 -15.45 17.28 3.78
C ASP A 181 -14.37 17.38 4.87
N GLY A 182 -13.65 16.28 5.13
CA GLY A 182 -12.70 16.12 6.24
C GLY A 182 -11.25 16.51 5.91
N PRO A 183 -10.32 16.30 6.85
CA PRO A 183 -8.90 16.43 6.59
C PRO A 183 -8.44 15.40 5.54
N PHE A 184 -7.54 15.82 4.67
CA PHE A 184 -6.90 14.97 3.67
C PHE A 184 -5.42 15.29 3.61
N SER A 185 -4.57 14.27 3.75
CA SER A 185 -3.14 14.41 3.50
C SER A 185 -2.54 13.21 2.79
N VAL A 186 -1.47 13.48 2.05
CA VAL A 186 -0.67 12.47 1.35
C VAL A 186 0.80 12.77 1.60
N THR A 187 1.49 11.81 2.21
CA THR A 187 2.92 11.91 2.51
C THR A 187 3.64 10.71 1.90
N LEU A 188 4.73 10.97 1.18
CA LEU A 188 5.59 9.92 0.63
C LEU A 188 6.72 9.62 1.60
N PHE A 189 6.99 8.35 1.83
CA PHE A 189 8.09 7.84 2.64
C PHE A 189 8.99 6.94 1.79
N LEU A 190 10.31 7.13 1.88
CA LEU A 190 11.26 6.19 1.29
C LEU A 190 11.29 4.88 2.07
N GLU A 191 11.21 3.77 1.35
CA GLU A 191 11.31 2.43 1.92
C GLU A 191 12.65 2.24 2.65
N ALA A 192 13.75 2.56 1.96
CA ALA A 192 15.10 2.61 2.51
C ALA A 192 15.52 4.08 2.72
N GLY A 193 15.01 4.71 3.78
CA GLY A 193 15.38 6.05 4.23
C GLY A 193 16.50 6.01 5.29
N THR A 194 17.28 7.08 5.39
CA THR A 194 18.40 7.17 6.35
C THR A 194 18.11 8.05 7.55
N GLY A 195 16.92 8.66 7.63
CA GLY A 195 16.50 9.40 8.82
C GLY A 195 15.04 9.83 8.87
N VAL A 196 14.68 10.45 10.00
CA VAL A 196 13.33 10.97 10.34
C VAL A 196 12.89 12.13 9.41
N PHE A 197 13.80 12.67 8.59
CA PHE A 197 13.55 13.83 7.71
C PHE A 197 13.31 13.47 6.24
N ASP A 198 13.18 12.17 5.92
CA ASP A 198 12.96 11.73 4.55
C ASP A 198 11.48 11.66 4.08
N PRO A 199 10.42 11.99 4.86
CA PRO A 199 9.08 12.08 4.28
C PRO A 199 8.83 13.41 3.56
N GLU A 200 8.12 13.35 2.43
CA GLU A 200 7.63 14.53 1.72
C GLU A 200 6.11 14.56 1.78
N THR A 201 5.56 15.53 2.51
CA THR A 201 4.11 15.82 2.46
C THR A 201 3.81 16.60 1.20
N LEU A 202 3.10 15.97 0.28
CA LEU A 202 2.71 16.57 -1.00
C LEU A 202 1.42 17.37 -0.87
N PHE A 203 0.46 16.84 -0.10
CA PHE A 203 -0.86 17.44 0.07
C PHE A 203 -1.24 17.42 1.55
N GLU A 204 -1.75 18.53 2.06
CA GLU A 204 -2.35 18.66 3.39
C GLU A 204 -3.44 19.73 3.32
N THR A 205 -4.70 19.32 3.41
CA THR A 205 -5.86 20.18 3.18
C THR A 205 -7.08 19.70 3.97
N THR A 206 -8.19 20.42 3.86
CA THR A 206 -9.49 20.03 4.42
C THR A 206 -10.58 20.31 3.39
N GLY A 207 -11.47 19.34 3.18
CA GLY A 207 -12.53 19.40 2.18
C GLY A 207 -12.16 18.73 0.85
N GLU A 208 -13.01 18.97 -0.15
CA GLU A 208 -12.79 18.50 -1.52
C GLU A 208 -11.44 19.02 -2.05
N PHE A 209 -10.71 18.16 -2.78
CA PHE A 209 -9.38 18.48 -3.28
C PHE A 209 -9.13 17.82 -4.64
N GLU A 210 -8.50 18.55 -5.55
CA GLU A 210 -8.03 18.06 -6.84
C GLU A 210 -6.83 18.92 -7.28
N GLU A 211 -5.61 18.47 -6.99
CA GLU A 211 -4.39 19.13 -7.47
C GLU A 211 -3.28 18.10 -7.78
N SER A 212 -2.19 18.60 -8.35
CA SER A 212 -0.99 17.81 -8.63
C SER A 212 0.28 18.52 -8.15
N ALA A 213 1.27 17.74 -7.73
CA ALA A 213 2.57 18.21 -7.27
C ALA A 213 3.68 17.28 -7.78
N GLN A 214 4.86 17.84 -8.07
CA GLN A 214 6.05 17.03 -8.31
C GLN A 214 6.66 16.59 -6.99
N THR A 215 7.01 15.31 -6.88
CA THR A 215 7.79 14.82 -5.74
C THR A 215 9.28 15.01 -5.96
N SER A 216 9.98 15.35 -4.88
CA SER A 216 11.44 15.38 -4.81
C SER A 216 12.06 14.12 -4.21
N VAL A 217 11.23 13.23 -3.64
CA VAL A 217 11.62 11.91 -3.13
C VAL A 217 12.08 11.03 -4.30
N ALA A 218 13.31 10.53 -4.22
CA ALA A 218 13.92 9.67 -5.24
C ALA A 218 14.29 8.31 -4.65
N GLY A 219 13.56 7.27 -5.04
CA GLY A 219 13.79 5.88 -4.63
C GLY A 219 12.50 5.08 -4.62
N VAL A 220 12.49 3.94 -3.93
CA VAL A 220 11.25 3.19 -3.67
C VAL A 220 10.48 3.87 -2.56
N ALA A 221 9.25 4.29 -2.85
CA ALA A 221 8.41 5.06 -1.94
C ALA A 221 7.07 4.37 -1.64
N TRP A 222 6.55 4.67 -0.46
CA TRP A 222 5.21 4.34 0.01
C TRP A 222 4.46 5.64 0.29
N ALA A 223 3.24 5.74 -0.22
CA ALA A 223 2.36 6.87 0.04
C ALA A 223 1.42 6.55 1.20
N VAL A 224 1.46 7.36 2.25
CA VAL A 224 0.52 7.31 3.36
C VAL A 224 -0.57 8.33 3.08
N VAL A 225 -1.81 7.85 2.98
CA VAL A 225 -3.01 8.66 2.79
C VAL A 225 -3.76 8.73 4.11
N ARG A 226 -4.12 9.93 4.55
CA ARG A 226 -4.93 10.16 5.74
C ARG A 226 -6.22 10.88 5.37
N THR A 227 -7.36 10.25 5.61
CA THR A 227 -8.69 10.83 5.43
C THR A 227 -9.79 9.89 5.92
N ALA A 228 -10.98 10.42 6.17
CA ALA A 228 -12.21 9.64 6.32
C ALA A 228 -12.98 9.44 4.99
N GLY A 229 -12.62 10.17 3.93
CA GLY A 229 -13.31 10.22 2.64
C GLY A 229 -12.75 9.28 1.58
N SER A 230 -13.37 9.29 0.39
CA SER A 230 -12.86 8.61 -0.80
C SER A 230 -11.76 9.43 -1.46
N TRP A 231 -10.79 8.74 -2.07
CA TRP A 231 -9.65 9.37 -2.72
C TRP A 231 -9.17 8.59 -3.94
N THR A 232 -8.52 9.31 -4.87
CA THR A 232 -7.74 8.76 -5.98
C THR A 232 -6.33 9.34 -5.94
N LEU A 233 -5.31 8.50 -6.09
CA LEU A 233 -3.94 8.92 -6.36
C LEU A 233 -3.51 8.43 -7.73
N SER A 234 -2.89 9.30 -8.52
CA SER A 234 -2.21 8.94 -9.76
C SER A 234 -0.77 9.42 -9.72
N PHE A 235 0.14 8.59 -10.20
CA PHE A 235 1.56 8.87 -10.31
C PHE A 235 1.91 8.79 -11.78
N ASP A 236 2.27 9.92 -12.38
CA ASP A 236 2.64 10.03 -13.78
C ASP A 236 4.13 10.33 -13.93
N VAL A 237 4.64 10.13 -15.14
CA VAL A 237 5.99 10.57 -15.50
C VAL A 237 6.10 12.11 -15.34
N PRO A 238 7.22 12.63 -14.83
CA PRO A 238 7.39 14.05 -14.53
C PRO A 238 7.45 14.97 -15.77
#